data_AF-G3FFY7-F1
#
_entry.id   AF-G3FFY7-F1
#
_cell.length_a   1.000
_cell.length_b   1.000
_cell.length_c   1.000
_cell.angle_alpha   90.00
_cell.angle_beta   90.00
_cell.angle_gamma   90.00
#
_symmetry.space_group_name_H-M   'P 1'
#
loop_
_entity.id
_entity.type
_entity.pdbx_description
1 polymer ?
#
loop_
_entity_poly.entity_id
_entity_poly.type
_entity_poly.pdbx_seq_one_letter_code
_entity_poly.pdbx_strand_id
1 'polypeptide(L)'
;VVQYEVKPQNSLVCGGAYLKLLQENKKLHQDEFSNGTPYVVMFGPDKCGATNKVHFIFRHKNPKTGEYEEKHLKTPPVARTNKVTSLYTLIVNPDQTFEILINGDSAKKGSLLEDFNPPVNPEKEIDDPKDSKPADWVDEVKIPDPEATKPADWDEEAPFEILDEEATQPADW
;
A
#
# COMPACT_ATOMS: atom_id res chain seq x y z
N VAL A 1 -21.03 2.30 17.00
CA VAL A 1 -19.94 1.48 17.60
C VAL A 1 -20.18 0.03 17.22
N VAL A 2 -19.15 -0.69 16.81
CA VAL A 2 -19.17 -2.14 16.54
C VAL A 2 -18.09 -2.80 17.37
N GLN A 3 -18.42 -3.88 18.07
CA GLN A 3 -17.48 -4.58 18.93
C GLN A 3 -17.72 -6.08 18.90
N TYR A 4 -16.65 -6.87 18.85
CA TYR A 4 -16.71 -8.33 18.91
C TYR A 4 -15.36 -8.93 19.33
N GLU A 5 -15.37 -10.20 19.70
CA GLU A 5 -14.19 -10.95 20.13
C GLU A 5 -13.81 -12.01 19.10
N VAL A 6 -12.51 -12.22 18.94
CA VAL A 6 -11.96 -13.31 18.12
C VAL A 6 -10.96 -14.09 18.94
N LYS A 7 -11.10 -15.43 18.93
CA LYS A 7 -10.14 -16.36 19.52
C LYS A 7 -9.72 -17.40 18.49
N PRO A 8 -8.53 -17.26 17.87
CA PRO A 8 -7.97 -18.29 17.00
C PRO A 8 -7.63 -19.55 17.83
N GLN A 9 -8.24 -20.70 17.51
CA GLN A 9 -7.94 -21.94 18.24
C GLN A 9 -6.52 -22.47 17.95
N ASN A 10 -6.08 -22.35 16.69
CA ASN A 10 -4.81 -22.89 16.21
C ASN A 10 -3.78 -21.81 15.84
N SER A 11 -3.93 -20.60 16.39
CA SER A 11 -3.25 -19.39 15.90
C SER A 11 -3.64 -19.04 14.46
N LEU A 12 -3.61 -17.76 14.09
CA LEU A 12 -3.99 -17.31 12.76
C LEU A 12 -2.74 -17.19 11.86
N VAL A 13 -2.58 -18.10 10.88
CA VAL A 13 -1.43 -18.12 9.95
C VAL A 13 -1.80 -17.50 8.60
N CYS A 14 -2.89 -17.98 7.99
CA CYS A 14 -3.54 -17.34 6.85
C CYS A 14 -5.07 -17.49 6.96
N GLY A 15 -5.76 -16.37 7.08
CA GLY A 15 -7.21 -16.27 7.20
C GLY A 15 -7.66 -14.90 7.70
N GLY A 16 -8.89 -14.52 7.33
CA GLY A 16 -9.58 -13.35 7.85
C GLY A 16 -10.65 -13.74 8.86
N ALA A 17 -10.75 -12.99 9.95
CA ALA A 17 -11.80 -13.13 10.95
C ALA A 17 -12.51 -11.78 11.16
N TYR A 18 -12.73 -11.05 10.07
CA TYR A 18 -13.41 -9.76 10.04
C TYR A 18 -14.92 -9.89 9.85
N LEU A 19 -15.65 -8.88 10.29
CA LEU A 19 -17.08 -8.74 10.06
C LEU A 19 -17.34 -7.83 8.86
N LYS A 20 -18.43 -8.09 8.14
CA LYS A 20 -19.02 -7.17 7.15
C LYS A 20 -20.40 -6.71 7.64
N LEU A 21 -20.60 -5.40 7.77
CA LEU A 21 -21.92 -4.82 8.01
C LEU A 21 -22.61 -4.66 6.65
N LEU A 22 -23.61 -5.47 6.38
CA LEU A 22 -24.23 -5.54 5.05
C LEU A 22 -25.11 -4.32 4.78
N GLN A 23 -25.20 -3.94 3.51
CA GLN A 23 -26.11 -2.88 3.09
C GLN A 23 -27.50 -3.45 2.88
N GLU A 24 -28.51 -2.91 3.57
CA GLU A 24 -29.90 -3.31 3.39
C GLU A 24 -30.33 -3.09 1.93
N ASN A 25 -30.76 -4.16 1.27
CA ASN A 25 -31.32 -4.10 -0.08
C ASN A 25 -32.20 -5.32 -0.35
N LYS A 26 -33.09 -5.22 -1.34
CA LYS A 26 -34.02 -6.31 -1.71
C LYS A 26 -33.30 -7.59 -2.18
N LYS A 27 -32.08 -7.48 -2.69
CA LYS A 27 -31.26 -8.60 -3.18
C LYS A 27 -30.62 -9.41 -2.05
N LEU A 28 -30.37 -8.80 -0.90
CA LEU A 28 -29.78 -9.44 0.27
C LEU A 28 -30.64 -10.63 0.77
N HIS A 29 -31.95 -10.54 0.59
CA HIS A 29 -32.91 -11.56 1.02
C HIS A 29 -33.19 -12.62 -0.05
N GLN A 30 -32.66 -12.45 -1.27
CA GLN A 30 -32.91 -13.33 -2.42
C GLN A 30 -31.66 -14.07 -2.88
N ASP A 31 -30.48 -13.44 -2.77
CA ASP A 31 -29.20 -13.99 -3.19
C ASP A 31 -28.47 -14.67 -2.02
N GLU A 32 -27.75 -15.75 -2.32
CA GLU A 32 -26.87 -16.45 -1.38
C GLU A 32 -25.71 -15.52 -0.95
N PHE A 33 -25.41 -15.46 0.35
CA PHE A 33 -24.34 -14.62 0.89
C PHE A 33 -23.00 -14.97 0.24
N SER A 34 -22.37 -14.02 -0.45
CA SER A 34 -21.17 -14.24 -1.24
C SER A 34 -20.19 -13.07 -1.15
N ASN A 35 -19.05 -13.19 -1.84
CA ASN A 35 -18.07 -12.12 -1.91
C ASN A 35 -18.62 -10.84 -2.57
N GLY A 36 -19.58 -10.98 -3.50
CA GLY A 36 -20.21 -9.85 -4.19
C GLY A 36 -21.27 -9.11 -3.39
N THR A 37 -21.66 -9.62 -2.20
CA THR A 37 -22.72 -9.03 -1.38
C THR A 37 -22.31 -7.62 -0.92
N PRO A 38 -23.12 -6.57 -1.23
CA PRO A 38 -22.81 -5.21 -0.82
C PRO A 38 -22.76 -5.03 0.70
N TYR A 39 -21.72 -4.37 1.18
CA TYR A 39 -21.52 -4.03 2.60
C TYR A 39 -21.20 -2.55 2.77
N VAL A 40 -21.50 -2.00 3.94
CA VAL A 40 -21.19 -0.61 4.30
C VAL A 40 -19.82 -0.51 4.96
N VAL A 41 -19.51 -1.43 5.88
CA VAL A 41 -18.25 -1.47 6.64
C VAL A 41 -17.72 -2.90 6.69
N MET A 42 -16.41 -3.06 6.48
CA MET A 42 -15.67 -4.28 6.82
C MET A 42 -14.67 -3.94 7.91
N PHE A 43 -14.73 -4.68 9.03
CA PHE A 43 -13.89 -4.41 10.19
C PHE A 43 -13.40 -5.69 10.87
N GLY A 44 -12.09 -5.81 11.06
CA GLY A 44 -11.54 -6.92 11.83
C GLY A 44 -10.15 -7.41 11.46
N PRO A 45 -9.64 -8.41 12.20
CA PRO A 45 -8.32 -8.96 11.98
C PRO A 45 -8.26 -9.79 10.69
N ASP A 46 -7.19 -9.58 9.94
CA ASP A 46 -6.83 -10.36 8.77
C ASP A 46 -5.32 -10.57 8.73
N LYS A 47 -4.93 -11.83 8.62
CA LYS A 47 -3.55 -12.25 8.60
C LYS A 47 -3.40 -13.26 7.48
N CYS A 48 -2.53 -13.01 6.52
CA CYS A 48 -2.10 -14.04 5.57
C CYS A 48 -0.68 -13.78 5.08
N GLY A 49 0.19 -14.78 5.19
CA GLY A 49 1.59 -14.68 4.75
C GLY A 49 2.34 -13.57 5.52
N ALA A 50 2.86 -12.57 4.82
CA ALA A 50 3.49 -11.40 5.43
C ALA A 50 2.48 -10.35 5.93
N THR A 51 1.28 -10.30 5.33
CA THR A 51 0.25 -9.32 5.70
C THR A 51 -0.35 -9.63 7.06
N ASN A 52 -0.38 -8.63 7.96
CA ASN A 52 -1.03 -8.70 9.27
C ASN A 52 -1.64 -7.33 9.60
N LYS A 53 -2.97 -7.23 9.58
CA LYS A 53 -3.67 -5.96 9.80
C LYS A 53 -5.07 -6.14 10.35
N VAL A 54 -5.55 -5.15 11.06
CA VAL A 54 -6.98 -4.97 11.35
C VAL A 54 -7.56 -4.11 10.24
N HIS A 55 -8.37 -4.70 9.38
CA HIS A 55 -9.09 -3.95 8.36
C HIS A 55 -10.06 -2.97 9.01
N PHE A 56 -10.07 -1.76 8.48
CA PHE A 56 -11.23 -0.88 8.53
C PHE A 56 -11.42 -0.36 7.11
N ILE A 57 -12.49 -0.83 6.47
CA ILE A 57 -12.88 -0.45 5.12
C ILE A 57 -14.32 0.01 5.19
N PHE A 58 -14.63 1.12 4.54
CA PHE A 58 -16.02 1.53 4.33
C PHE A 58 -16.26 1.84 2.87
N ARG A 59 -17.48 1.62 2.40
CA ARG A 59 -17.88 1.96 1.03
C ARG A 59 -18.45 3.37 1.02
N HIS A 60 -17.91 4.21 0.16
CA HIS A 60 -18.37 5.57 -0.05
C HIS A 60 -18.85 5.75 -1.48
N LYS A 61 -20.01 6.37 -1.64
CA LYS A 61 -20.54 6.73 -2.96
C LYS A 61 -19.94 8.06 -3.37
N ASN A 62 -19.14 8.06 -4.43
CA ASN A 62 -18.61 9.28 -5.00
C ASN A 62 -19.77 10.15 -5.51
N PRO A 63 -19.92 11.41 -5.05
CA PRO A 63 -21.05 12.26 -5.42
C PRO A 63 -21.00 12.71 -6.88
N LYS A 64 -19.83 12.69 -7.53
CA LYS A 64 -19.65 13.09 -8.94
C LYS A 64 -19.91 11.94 -9.91
N THR A 65 -19.28 10.79 -9.68
CA THR A 65 -19.40 9.63 -10.58
C THR A 65 -20.59 8.74 -10.24
N GLY A 66 -21.09 8.80 -9.00
CA GLY A 66 -22.18 7.94 -8.51
C GLY A 66 -21.75 6.51 -8.17
N GLU A 67 -20.47 6.17 -8.37
CA GLU A 67 -19.91 4.85 -8.12
C GLU A 67 -19.56 4.66 -6.64
N TYR A 68 -19.68 3.42 -6.17
CA TYR A 68 -19.29 3.03 -4.82
C TYR A 68 -17.86 2.50 -4.82
N GLU A 69 -17.00 3.18 -4.07
CA GLU A 69 -15.59 2.80 -3.91
C GLU A 69 -15.33 2.32 -2.48
N GLU A 70 -14.45 1.34 -2.35
CA GLU A 70 -13.92 0.89 -1.06
C GLU A 70 -12.79 1.82 -0.63
N LYS A 71 -12.93 2.40 0.55
CA LYS A 71 -11.93 3.27 1.17
C LYS A 71 -11.23 2.45 2.24
N HIS A 72 -9.92 2.21 2.07
CA HIS A 72 -9.12 1.39 2.99
C HIS A 72 -8.31 2.26 3.94
N LEU A 73 -8.31 1.91 5.22
CA LEU A 73 -7.51 2.61 6.23
C LEU A 73 -6.01 2.59 5.87
N LYS A 74 -5.39 3.77 5.86
CA LYS A 74 -3.94 3.98 5.77
C LYS A 74 -3.29 3.52 7.08
N THR A 75 -2.24 2.71 6.96
CA THR A 75 -1.45 2.22 8.10
C THR A 75 -2.32 1.58 9.20
N PRO A 76 -3.00 0.47 8.88
CA PRO A 76 -3.87 -0.22 9.84
C PRO A 76 -3.05 -0.84 10.99
N PRO A 77 -3.63 -0.93 12.20
CA PRO A 77 -2.96 -1.56 13.33
C PRO A 77 -2.81 -3.08 13.09
N VAL A 78 -1.82 -3.67 13.74
CA VAL A 78 -1.50 -5.10 13.61
C VAL A 78 -2.54 -5.95 14.35
N ALA A 79 -3.03 -7.02 13.73
CA ALA A 79 -3.97 -7.93 14.37
C ALA A 79 -3.29 -8.87 15.38
N ARG A 80 -4.04 -9.26 16.42
CA ARG A 80 -3.62 -10.27 17.39
C ARG A 80 -3.88 -11.66 16.82
N THR A 81 -2.81 -12.47 16.70
CA THR A 81 -2.84 -13.79 16.05
C THR A 81 -2.62 -14.97 17.00
N ASN A 82 -2.41 -14.69 18.28
CA ASN A 82 -2.17 -15.69 19.32
C ASN A 82 -3.47 -16.47 19.66
N LYS A 83 -3.35 -17.50 20.51
CA LYS A 83 -4.49 -18.33 20.94
C LYS A 83 -5.36 -17.71 22.03
N VAL A 84 -5.20 -16.42 22.27
CA VAL A 84 -5.91 -15.67 23.32
C VAL A 84 -7.06 -14.91 22.68
N THR A 85 -8.17 -14.81 23.39
CA THR A 85 -9.30 -13.98 22.95
C THR A 85 -8.85 -12.52 22.89
N SER A 86 -9.09 -11.86 21.76
CA SER A 86 -8.88 -10.43 21.60
C SER A 86 -10.19 -9.74 21.26
N LEU A 87 -10.48 -8.64 21.95
CA LEU A 87 -11.63 -7.78 21.74
C LEU A 87 -11.27 -6.70 20.72
N TYR A 88 -12.05 -6.57 19.66
CA TYR A 88 -11.89 -5.54 18.63
C TYR A 88 -13.09 -4.60 18.66
N THR A 89 -12.83 -3.30 18.78
CA THR A 89 -13.86 -2.25 18.83
C THR A 89 -13.58 -1.22 17.75
N LEU A 90 -14.59 -0.91 16.95
CA LEU A 90 -14.60 0.21 16.01
C LEU A 90 -15.60 1.25 16.47
N ILE A 91 -15.11 2.46 16.71
CA ILE A 91 -15.89 3.64 17.03
C ILE A 91 -15.79 4.57 15.82
N VAL A 92 -16.94 4.93 15.26
CA VAL A 92 -17.05 5.93 14.19
C VAL A 92 -17.99 7.01 14.69
N ASN A 93 -17.49 8.24 14.73
CA ASN A 93 -18.20 9.38 15.28
C ASN A 93 -18.88 10.19 14.17
N PRO A 94 -19.97 10.91 14.48
CA PRO A 94 -20.64 11.79 13.51
C PRO A 94 -19.76 12.94 12.99
N ASP A 95 -18.72 13.31 13.73
CA ASP A 95 -17.74 14.34 13.34
C ASP A 95 -16.70 13.83 12.31
N GLN A 96 -16.92 12.63 11.75
CA GLN A 96 -16.05 11.97 10.77
C GLN A 96 -14.71 11.50 11.34
N THR A 97 -14.56 11.43 12.66
CA THR A 97 -13.43 10.76 13.31
C THR A 97 -13.73 9.30 13.58
N PHE A 98 -12.67 8.49 13.70
CA PHE A 98 -12.78 7.10 14.10
C PHE A 98 -11.70 6.73 15.10
N GLU A 99 -11.97 5.65 15.83
CA GLU A 99 -11.04 5.03 16.75
C GLU A 99 -11.20 3.51 16.73
N ILE A 100 -10.07 2.80 16.68
CA ILE A 100 -9.98 1.35 16.76
C ILE A 100 -9.35 1.02 18.10
N LEU A 101 -10.07 0.26 18.92
CA LEU A 101 -9.56 -0.29 20.17
C LEU A 101 -9.29 -1.79 20.02
N ILE A 102 -8.19 -2.24 20.63
CA ILE A 102 -7.87 -3.67 20.78
C ILE A 102 -7.73 -3.94 22.27
N ASN A 103 -8.59 -4.79 22.83
CA ASN A 103 -8.68 -5.06 24.28
C ASN A 103 -8.94 -3.80 25.14
N GLY A 104 -9.62 -2.81 24.58
CA GLY A 104 -9.91 -1.53 25.23
C GLY A 104 -8.82 -0.46 25.04
N ASP A 105 -7.62 -0.83 24.58
CA ASP A 105 -6.54 0.10 24.31
C ASP A 105 -6.68 0.74 22.92
N SER A 106 -6.44 2.05 22.83
CA SER A 106 -6.46 2.79 21.56
C SER A 106 -5.31 2.36 20.65
N ALA A 107 -5.63 1.61 19.59
CA ALA A 107 -4.67 1.09 18.63
C ALA A 107 -4.48 2.02 17.43
N LYS A 108 -5.53 2.75 17.03
CA LYS A 108 -5.49 3.75 15.96
C LYS A 108 -6.63 4.74 16.13
N LYS A 109 -6.33 6.03 15.98
CA LYS A 109 -7.30 7.12 15.89
C LYS A 109 -7.03 7.94 14.64
N GLY A 110 -8.06 8.49 14.02
CA GLY A 110 -7.91 9.27 12.80
C GLY A 110 -9.21 9.87 12.27
N SER A 111 -9.15 10.36 11.04
CA SER A 111 -10.25 10.95 10.28
C SER A 111 -10.62 10.07 9.09
N LEU A 112 -11.92 9.88 8.86
CA LEU A 112 -12.43 9.17 7.68
C LEU A 112 -12.03 9.85 6.36
N LEU A 113 -11.76 11.16 6.39
CA LEU A 113 -11.44 11.95 5.20
C LEU A 113 -9.95 11.89 4.81
N GLU A 114 -9.06 11.72 5.78
CA GLU A 114 -7.62 11.93 5.61
C GLU A 114 -6.83 10.60 5.67
N ASP A 115 -7.26 9.67 6.53
CA ASP A 115 -6.55 8.42 6.80
C ASP A 115 -6.97 7.27 5.88
N PHE A 116 -7.57 7.53 4.71
CA PHE A 116 -8.07 6.46 3.82
C PHE A 116 -7.52 6.56 2.40
N ASN A 117 -7.26 5.40 1.80
CA ASN A 117 -6.83 5.25 0.42
C ASN A 117 -7.82 4.35 -0.35
N PRO A 118 -8.35 4.79 -1.51
CA PRO A 118 -8.30 6.15 -2.05
C PRO A 118 -8.92 7.18 -1.08
N PRO A 119 -8.58 8.47 -1.19
CA PRO A 119 -9.17 9.50 -0.34
C PRO A 119 -10.68 9.61 -0.60
N VAL A 120 -11.45 10.01 0.42
CA VAL A 120 -12.91 10.18 0.30
C VAL A 120 -13.23 11.36 -0.61
N ASN A 121 -12.55 12.47 -0.36
CA ASN A 121 -12.62 13.63 -1.21
C ASN A 121 -11.54 13.48 -2.29
N PRO A 122 -11.87 13.69 -3.57
CA PRO A 122 -10.85 13.76 -4.61
C PRO A 122 -9.84 14.85 -4.27
N GLU A 123 -8.62 14.69 -4.77
CA GLU A 123 -7.57 15.69 -4.59
C GLU A 123 -8.04 17.04 -5.14
N LYS A 124 -7.62 18.12 -4.47
CA LYS A 124 -8.00 19.49 -4.87
C LYS A 124 -7.42 19.84 -6.23
N GLU A 125 -6.29 19.24 -6.57
CA GLU A 125 -5.51 19.45 -7.77
C GLU A 125 -5.34 18.10 -8.48
N ILE A 126 -5.36 18.13 -9.81
CA ILE A 126 -5.08 16.98 -10.67
C ILE A 126 -4.03 17.42 -11.67
N ASP A 127 -3.14 16.51 -12.07
CA ASP A 127 -2.20 16.78 -13.16
C ASP A 127 -2.97 17.06 -14.45
N ASP A 128 -2.52 18.05 -15.22
CA ASP A 128 -3.15 18.38 -16.50
C ASP A 128 -2.85 17.26 -17.52
N PRO A 129 -3.85 16.53 -18.02
CA PRO A 129 -3.64 15.45 -18.98
C PRO A 129 -3.08 15.93 -20.34
N LYS A 130 -3.08 17.25 -20.59
CA LYS A 130 -2.48 17.86 -21.78
C LYS A 130 -1.05 18.33 -21.56
N ASP A 131 -0.57 18.30 -20.31
CA ASP A 131 0.82 18.64 -20.03
C ASP A 131 1.73 17.51 -20.53
N SER A 132 2.84 17.91 -21.15
CA SER A 132 3.80 16.98 -21.72
C SER A 132 5.19 17.55 -21.51
N LYS A 133 6.12 16.69 -21.08
CA LYS A 133 7.51 17.09 -20.89
C LYS A 133 8.04 17.77 -22.18
N PRO A 134 8.57 19.00 -22.09
CA PRO A 134 9.18 19.69 -23.22
C PRO A 134 10.33 18.89 -23.84
N ALA A 135 10.57 19.06 -25.13
CA ALA A 135 11.63 18.33 -25.84
C ALA A 135 13.06 18.71 -25.39
N ASP A 136 13.22 19.91 -24.82
CA ASP A 136 14.45 20.46 -24.26
C ASP A 136 14.63 20.15 -22.77
N TRP A 137 13.72 19.37 -22.17
CA TRP A 137 13.82 18.98 -20.77
C TRP A 137 14.94 17.97 -20.56
N VAL A 138 16.00 18.37 -19.84
CA VAL A 138 17.13 17.50 -19.51
C VAL A 138 16.85 16.75 -18.20
N ASP A 139 16.68 15.43 -18.30
CA ASP A 139 16.54 14.55 -17.13
C ASP A 139 17.88 14.12 -16.52
N GLU A 140 18.98 14.35 -17.25
CA GLU A 140 20.33 13.98 -16.82
C GLU A 140 20.80 14.89 -15.69
N VAL A 141 20.98 14.32 -14.50
CA VAL A 141 21.46 15.04 -13.30
C VAL A 141 22.91 15.50 -13.45
N LYS A 142 23.68 14.83 -14.30
CA LYS A 142 25.11 15.11 -14.51
C LYS A 142 25.37 15.25 -16.00
N ILE A 143 26.11 16.29 -16.36
CA ILE A 143 26.61 16.52 -17.71
C ILE A 143 28.16 16.49 -17.69
N PRO A 144 28.82 16.14 -18.80
CA PRO A 144 30.25 16.33 -18.95
C PRO A 144 30.61 17.80 -18.73
N ASP A 145 31.70 18.06 -18.02
CA ASP A 145 32.18 19.42 -17.79
C ASP A 145 32.63 20.05 -19.12
N PRO A 146 31.99 21.14 -19.57
CA PRO A 146 32.34 21.77 -20.85
C PRO A 146 33.74 22.41 -20.85
N GLU A 147 34.33 22.69 -19.69
CA GLU A 147 35.69 23.25 -19.57
C GLU A 147 36.76 22.16 -19.48
N ALA A 148 36.36 20.91 -19.17
CA ALA A 148 37.28 19.79 -19.12
C ALA A 148 37.74 19.44 -20.54
N THR A 149 39.03 19.65 -20.78
CA THR A 149 39.70 19.18 -21.99
C THR A 149 40.47 17.91 -21.69
N LYS A 150 40.54 17.03 -22.68
CA LYS A 150 41.33 15.81 -22.58
C LYS A 150 42.80 16.15 -22.28
N PRO A 151 43.40 15.60 -21.20
CA PRO A 151 44.80 15.83 -20.87
C PRO A 151 45.75 15.37 -21.99
N ALA A 152 46.92 16.00 -22.09
CA ALA A 152 47.90 15.72 -23.14
C ALA A 152 48.51 14.31 -23.06
N ASP A 153 48.48 13.68 -21.88
CA ASP A 153 48.96 12.33 -21.57
C ASP A 153 47.89 11.24 -21.74
N TRP A 154 46.66 11.62 -22.09
CA TRP A 154 45.58 10.67 -22.35
C TRP A 154 45.64 10.15 -23.78
N ASP A 155 46.27 8.99 -23.97
CA ASP A 155 46.32 8.30 -25.26
C ASP A 155 45.10 7.37 -25.44
N GLU A 156 44.22 7.69 -26.41
CA GLU A 156 43.06 6.84 -26.75
C GLU A 156 43.40 5.73 -27.75
N GLU A 157 44.57 5.81 -28.39
CA GLU A 157 45.05 4.82 -29.34
C GLU A 157 45.96 3.77 -28.68
N ALA A 158 46.31 3.98 -27.41
CA ALA A 158 47.04 3.01 -26.61
C ALA A 158 46.28 1.68 -26.54
N PRO A 159 46.93 0.55 -26.86
CA PRO A 159 46.28 -0.74 -26.83
C PRO A 159 45.93 -1.13 -25.38
N PHE A 160 44.80 -1.80 -25.22
CA PHE A 160 44.35 -2.30 -23.90
C PHE A 160 45.34 -3.34 -23.33
N GLU A 161 46.03 -4.07 -24.19
CA GLU A 161 47.03 -5.08 -23.82
C GLU A 161 48.38 -4.72 -24.43
N ILE A 162 49.43 -4.86 -23.63
CA ILE A 162 50.83 -4.77 -24.07
C ILE A 162 51.47 -6.15 -23.95
N LEU A 163 52.45 -6.42 -24.80
CA LEU A 163 53.19 -7.67 -24.75
C LEU A 163 54.00 -7.72 -23.46
N ASP A 164 53.87 -8.82 -22.71
CA ASP A 164 54.67 -9.03 -21.50
C ASP A 164 56.10 -9.40 -21.90
N GLU A 165 57.02 -8.44 -21.77
CA GLU A 165 58.42 -8.61 -22.14
C GLU A 165 59.14 -9.67 -21.29
N GLU A 166 58.58 -10.06 -20.13
CA GLU A 166 59.11 -11.10 -19.25
C GLU A 166 58.53 -12.50 -19.56
N ALA A 167 57.50 -12.58 -20.41
CA ALA A 167 56.89 -13.85 -20.78
C ALA A 167 57.79 -14.64 -21.73
N THR A 168 58.14 -15.87 -21.33
CA THR A 168 58.90 -16.81 -22.17
C THR A 168 58.03 -18.01 -22.55
N GLN A 169 58.15 -18.45 -23.80
CA GLN A 169 57.44 -19.63 -24.27
C GLN A 169 57.94 -20.87 -23.51
N PRO A 170 57.06 -21.69 -22.89
CA PRO A 170 57.47 -22.90 -22.19
C PRO A 170 58.18 -23.89 -23.12
N ALA A 171 59.10 -24.68 -22.57
CA ALA A 171 59.93 -25.61 -23.35
C ALA A 171 59.15 -26.71 -24.10
N ASP A 172 57.94 -27.04 -23.64
CA ASP A 172 57.06 -28.09 -24.18
C ASP A 172 55.89 -27.53 -25.00
N TRP A 173 56.01 -26.33 -25.57
CA TRP A 173 54.98 -25.76 -26.46
C TRP A 173 54.80 -26.54 -27.76
#